data_AF-A0A1H2RP77-F1
#
_entry.id   AF-A0A1H2RP77-F1
#
_cell.length_a   1.000
_cell.length_b   1.000
_cell.length_c   1.000
_cell.angle_alpha   90.00
_cell.angle_beta   90.00
_cell.angle_gamma   90.00
#
_symmetry.space_group_name_H-M   'P 1'
#
loop_
_entity.id
_entity.type
_entity.pdbx_description
1 polymer ?
#
loop_
_entity_poly.entity_id
_entity_poly.type
_entity_poly.pdbx_seq_one_letter_code
_entity_poly.pdbx_strand_id
1 'polypeptide(L)'
;MKLRICLCISVIFCVTVKAQSNTEVYLFDLVLQNDKPLLTNPKNISNNDGYDNQPSFWDDDTVLFAATRQDQTDILQFNIEKGSTTQWLTNTPTGSEYSPLKIPGKNAFSAIRLDLDGLQRLYEYDLKGESSPISDLKIGYHVWFDKNTLVATVLVENRMDLVIINLSDSTHSTVARNVGRSLHKIPSIKQVSFIDKSKKDWAINALDVELKTITKLASTYQKEEDICWLGPNLLITGHNNSLLTLDLSKEEDWKTNISFEQSEINNISRIAINPSKTRLAFVAEESPTAIVQKQVEAFNNRNLDAFVARFSDNVSVQRFPDNSMYQGKDNMLENYERFFLNTKSSKVEVVQRIALGNTVIDEEKTWVDGREGHQVAIYKINNGQITSMTFIFPEESLSDAEAVVKDQLKAYNSRDIDSFLETYANNVQLLNFPNKLFASGKKSMRAQYGGFFDSTPDLHGEIKNRIVIGNKVIDEEYITVNGNHISAVAIYEVDNGKIAKVTFID
;
A
#
# COMPACT_ATOMS: atom_id res chain seq x y z
N MET A 1 -6.23 -6.41 59.25
CA MET A 1 -7.04 -6.67 58.05
C MET A 1 -7.02 -5.42 57.19
N LYS A 2 -6.03 -5.29 56.29
CA LYS A 2 -5.83 -4.08 55.47
C LYS A 2 -6.48 -4.30 54.10
N LEU A 3 -7.53 -3.52 53.85
CA LEU A 3 -8.32 -3.49 52.63
C LEU A 3 -7.45 -2.90 51.50
N ARG A 4 -7.10 -3.69 50.49
CA ARG A 4 -6.48 -3.20 49.25
C ARG A 4 -7.58 -2.87 48.26
N ILE A 5 -7.81 -1.57 48.05
CA ILE A 5 -8.67 -1.03 47.00
C ILE A 5 -7.95 -1.27 45.67
N CYS A 6 -8.51 -2.16 44.83
CA CYS A 6 -8.08 -2.34 43.45
C CYS A 6 -8.64 -1.20 42.62
N LEU A 7 -7.80 -0.21 42.32
CA LEU A 7 -8.11 0.84 41.37
C LEU A 7 -8.05 0.22 39.96
N CYS A 8 -9.21 -0.14 39.40
CA CYS A 8 -9.32 -0.52 38.00
C CYS A 8 -9.07 0.73 37.15
N ILE A 9 -7.86 0.86 36.60
CA ILE A 9 -7.56 1.83 35.55
C ILE A 9 -8.18 1.28 34.27
N SER A 10 -9.38 1.75 33.96
CA SER A 10 -10.00 1.59 32.65
C SER A 10 -9.14 2.35 31.64
N VAL A 11 -8.25 1.63 30.95
CA VAL A 11 -7.58 2.14 29.75
C VAL A 11 -8.66 2.28 28.68
N ILE A 12 -9.19 3.49 28.54
CA ILE A 12 -9.98 3.87 27.37
C ILE A 12 -9.02 3.84 26.19
N PHE A 13 -9.07 2.76 25.41
CA PHE A 13 -8.44 2.69 24.11
C PHE A 13 -9.18 3.67 23.20
N CYS A 14 -8.69 4.91 23.13
CA CYS A 14 -8.90 5.72 21.93
C CYS A 14 -8.30 4.92 20.78
N VAL A 15 -9.15 4.47 19.86
CA VAL A 15 -8.70 4.11 18.53
C VAL A 15 -8.05 5.38 18.00
N THR A 16 -6.72 5.41 18.00
CA THR A 16 -5.96 6.47 17.36
C THR A 16 -6.52 6.59 15.95
N VAL A 17 -7.06 7.76 15.61
CA VAL A 17 -7.33 8.15 14.23
C VAL A 17 -5.99 8.10 13.54
N LYS A 18 -5.65 6.95 12.96
CA LYS A 18 -4.46 6.83 12.12
C LYS A 18 -4.70 7.82 10.99
N ALA A 19 -3.71 8.68 10.72
CA ALA A 19 -3.70 9.45 9.49
C ALA A 19 -3.98 8.48 8.34
N GLN A 20 -5.16 8.61 7.73
CA GLN A 20 -5.61 7.70 6.69
C GLN A 20 -4.79 8.05 5.43
N SER A 21 -4.31 7.02 4.73
CA SER A 21 -3.55 7.21 3.50
C SER A 21 -4.37 8.02 2.49
N ASN A 22 -3.74 8.96 1.81
CA ASN A 22 -4.34 9.63 0.67
C ASN A 22 -4.61 8.57 -0.42
N THR A 23 -5.87 8.40 -0.79
CA THR A 23 -6.29 7.37 -1.74
C THR A 23 -7.27 7.94 -2.74
N GLU A 24 -7.22 7.43 -3.96
CA GLU A 24 -8.06 7.87 -5.08
C GLU A 24 -8.88 6.70 -5.61
N VAL A 25 -10.11 6.97 -6.03
CA VAL A 25 -11.01 6.01 -6.67
C VAL A 25 -10.89 6.16 -8.18
N TYR A 26 -10.44 5.08 -8.83
CA TYR A 26 -10.34 5.01 -10.28
C TYR A 26 -11.48 4.15 -10.86
N LEU A 27 -12.10 4.65 -11.92
CA LEU A 27 -13.15 3.98 -12.69
C LEU A 27 -12.62 3.63 -14.09
N PHE A 28 -12.99 2.45 -14.57
CA PHE A 28 -12.62 1.92 -15.87
C PHE A 28 -13.82 1.28 -16.56
N ASP A 29 -13.75 1.27 -17.89
CA ASP A 29 -14.52 0.41 -18.75
C ASP A 29 -13.93 -0.99 -18.67
N LEU A 30 -14.78 -2.00 -18.44
CA LEU A 30 -14.38 -3.40 -18.31
C LEU A 30 -14.97 -4.23 -19.45
N VAL A 31 -14.10 -4.97 -20.13
CA VAL A 31 -14.48 -6.04 -21.06
C VAL A 31 -13.77 -7.33 -20.65
N LEU A 32 -14.50 -8.44 -20.60
CA LEU A 32 -13.89 -9.76 -20.43
C LEU A 32 -13.66 -10.40 -21.80
N GLN A 33 -12.40 -10.69 -22.15
CA GLN A 33 -12.03 -11.42 -23.35
C GLN A 33 -11.36 -12.74 -22.96
N ASN A 34 -12.00 -13.88 -23.27
CA ASN A 34 -11.53 -15.21 -22.86
C ASN A 34 -11.16 -15.27 -21.36
N ASP A 35 -12.06 -14.79 -20.50
CA ASP A 35 -11.89 -14.70 -19.04
C ASP A 35 -10.74 -13.80 -18.55
N LYS A 36 -10.15 -13.00 -19.44
CA LYS A 36 -9.17 -11.97 -19.08
C LYS A 36 -9.82 -10.59 -19.04
N PRO A 37 -9.66 -9.84 -17.94
CA PRO A 37 -10.13 -8.46 -17.88
C PRO A 37 -9.28 -7.57 -18.78
N LEU A 38 -9.95 -6.75 -19.59
CA LEU A 38 -9.37 -5.62 -20.29
C LEU A 38 -10.01 -4.35 -19.71
N LEU A 39 -9.16 -3.45 -19.22
CA LEU A 39 -9.56 -2.16 -18.68
C LEU A 39 -9.21 -1.04 -19.65
N THR A 40 -10.16 -0.15 -19.92
CA THR A 40 -9.97 1.02 -20.79
C THR A 40 -10.61 2.25 -20.18
N ASN A 41 -10.35 3.43 -20.75
CA ASN A 41 -10.90 4.72 -20.31
C ASN A 41 -10.70 5.00 -18.81
N PRO A 42 -9.45 4.97 -18.30
CA PRO A 42 -9.17 5.26 -16.90
C PRO A 42 -9.68 6.65 -16.51
N LYS A 43 -10.36 6.74 -15.38
CA LYS A 43 -10.82 8.01 -14.81
C LYS A 43 -10.65 8.03 -13.30
N ASN A 44 -9.91 8.99 -12.77
CA ASN A 44 -9.99 9.34 -11.36
C ASN A 44 -11.34 10.05 -11.11
N ILE A 45 -12.20 9.46 -10.27
CA ILE A 45 -13.55 9.96 -9.99
C ILE A 45 -13.69 10.67 -8.63
N SER A 46 -12.69 10.57 -7.75
CA SER A 46 -12.58 11.33 -6.51
C SER A 46 -11.90 12.68 -6.77
N ASN A 47 -10.63 12.63 -7.19
CA ASN A 47 -9.80 13.79 -7.52
C ASN A 47 -9.82 14.85 -6.40
N ASN A 48 -9.60 14.41 -5.17
CA ASN A 48 -9.51 15.23 -3.97
C ASN A 48 -8.44 14.67 -3.03
N ASP A 49 -7.86 15.53 -2.20
CA ASP A 49 -6.96 15.07 -1.14
C ASP A 49 -7.77 14.43 -0.01
N GLY A 50 -7.34 13.26 0.45
CA GLY A 50 -7.82 12.62 1.66
C GLY A 50 -8.14 11.14 1.47
N TYR A 51 -9.03 10.63 2.32
CA TYR A 51 -9.47 9.25 2.24
C TYR A 51 -10.65 9.14 1.26
N ASP A 52 -10.36 8.72 0.03
CA ASP A 52 -11.38 8.34 -0.96
C ASP A 52 -11.33 6.84 -1.22
N ASN A 53 -12.40 6.14 -0.86
CA ASN A 53 -12.30 4.71 -0.60
C ASN A 53 -13.64 3.97 -0.71
N GLN A 54 -13.58 2.64 -0.65
CA GLN A 54 -14.73 1.74 -0.57
C GLN A 54 -15.81 2.02 -1.64
N PRO A 55 -15.43 2.05 -2.93
CA PRO A 55 -16.40 2.23 -4.00
C PRO A 55 -17.42 1.09 -4.03
N SER A 56 -18.65 1.44 -4.37
CA SER A 56 -19.72 0.50 -4.70
C SER A 56 -20.59 1.07 -5.80
N PHE A 57 -21.20 0.18 -6.59
CA PHE A 57 -22.13 0.60 -7.63
C PHE A 57 -23.56 0.61 -7.08
N TRP A 58 -24.22 1.76 -7.18
CA TRP A 58 -25.64 1.88 -6.92
C TRP A 58 -26.47 1.29 -8.08
N ASP A 59 -26.01 1.51 -9.30
CA ASP A 59 -26.48 0.92 -10.56
C ASP A 59 -25.33 0.96 -11.58
N ASP A 60 -25.62 0.73 -12.87
CA ASP A 60 -24.58 0.69 -13.90
C ASP A 60 -23.95 2.06 -14.20
N ASP A 61 -24.61 3.14 -13.82
CA ASP A 61 -24.24 4.52 -14.17
C ASP A 61 -23.84 5.35 -12.94
N THR A 62 -23.89 4.77 -11.74
CA THR A 62 -23.71 5.50 -10.48
C THR A 62 -22.79 4.76 -9.52
N VAL A 63 -21.71 5.42 -9.11
CA VAL A 63 -20.78 4.94 -8.09
C VAL A 63 -21.01 5.72 -6.79
N LEU A 64 -21.04 5.03 -5.66
CA LEU A 64 -20.96 5.61 -4.32
C LEU A 64 -19.60 5.27 -3.71
N PHE A 65 -18.99 6.19 -2.99
CA PHE A 65 -17.75 5.93 -2.25
C PHE A 65 -17.66 6.85 -1.04
N ALA A 66 -16.86 6.45 -0.05
CA ALA A 66 -16.46 7.33 1.04
C ALA A 66 -15.44 8.34 0.49
N ALA A 67 -15.60 9.62 0.78
CA ALA A 67 -14.71 10.67 0.30
C ALA A 67 -14.49 11.74 1.36
N THR A 68 -13.31 12.34 1.38
CA THR A 68 -12.94 13.33 2.39
C THR A 68 -13.13 14.76 1.92
N ARG A 69 -13.79 15.58 2.74
CA ARG A 69 -13.85 17.03 2.61
C ARG A 69 -13.72 17.67 3.98
N GLN A 70 -12.90 18.73 4.10
CA GLN A 70 -12.78 19.50 5.34
C GLN A 70 -12.56 18.62 6.59
N ASP A 71 -11.64 17.66 6.50
CA ASP A 71 -11.28 16.69 7.56
C ASP A 71 -12.40 15.74 8.00
N GLN A 72 -13.50 15.67 7.24
CA GLN A 72 -14.61 14.76 7.44
C GLN A 72 -14.75 13.80 6.24
N THR A 73 -14.96 12.52 6.53
CA THR A 73 -15.32 11.54 5.49
C THR A 73 -16.84 11.39 5.42
N ASP A 74 -17.42 11.69 4.27
CA ASP A 74 -18.84 11.57 3.94
C ASP A 74 -19.02 10.62 2.72
N ILE A 75 -20.25 10.31 2.34
CA ILE A 75 -20.55 9.53 1.13
C ILE A 75 -20.74 10.46 -0.08
N LEU A 76 -19.92 10.24 -1.10
CA LEU A 76 -20.00 10.93 -2.40
C LEU A 76 -20.63 10.00 -3.45
N GLN A 77 -21.53 10.56 -4.24
CA GLN A 77 -22.09 9.95 -5.44
C GLN A 77 -21.38 10.51 -6.68
N PHE A 78 -20.95 9.63 -7.58
CA PHE A 78 -20.46 9.99 -8.91
C PHE A 78 -21.39 9.40 -9.99
N ASN A 79 -21.87 10.26 -10.89
CA ASN A 79 -22.75 9.87 -11.99
C ASN A 79 -21.94 9.79 -13.28
N ILE A 80 -21.82 8.60 -13.87
CA ILE A 80 -20.96 8.29 -15.01
C ILE A 80 -21.46 9.02 -16.26
N GLU A 81 -22.70 8.73 -16.68
CA GLU A 81 -23.28 9.19 -17.96
C GLU A 81 -23.87 10.61 -17.89
N LYS A 82 -24.11 11.14 -16.67
CA LYS A 82 -24.62 12.50 -16.47
C LYS A 82 -23.50 13.55 -16.52
N GLY A 83 -22.63 13.45 -17.52
CA GLY A 83 -21.48 14.36 -17.68
C GLY A 83 -20.42 14.23 -16.58
N SER A 84 -20.37 13.09 -15.87
CA SER A 84 -19.39 12.86 -14.80
C SER A 84 -19.49 13.82 -13.62
N THR A 85 -20.72 14.09 -13.17
CA THR A 85 -21.00 14.99 -12.03
C THR A 85 -20.95 14.26 -10.70
N THR A 86 -20.47 14.93 -9.67
CA THR A 86 -20.49 14.46 -8.28
C THR A 86 -21.56 15.15 -7.44
N GLN A 87 -22.05 14.47 -6.40
CA GLN A 87 -22.98 14.99 -5.40
C GLN A 87 -22.69 14.34 -4.04
N TRP A 88 -22.55 15.15 -2.99
CA TRP A 88 -22.48 14.64 -1.61
C TRP A 88 -23.86 14.16 -1.14
N LEU A 89 -23.93 12.93 -0.64
CA LEU A 89 -25.16 12.33 -0.11
C LEU A 89 -25.28 12.48 1.40
N THR A 90 -24.15 12.55 2.11
CA THR A 90 -24.13 12.82 3.56
C THR A 90 -23.40 14.11 3.88
N ASN A 91 -23.70 14.61 5.07
CA ASN A 91 -22.97 15.65 5.79
C ASN A 91 -23.25 15.40 7.25
N THR A 92 -22.37 14.70 7.95
CA THR A 92 -22.63 14.29 9.33
C THR A 92 -21.62 14.89 10.29
N PRO A 93 -21.73 16.17 10.70
CA PRO A 93 -20.73 16.87 11.52
C PRO A 93 -20.29 16.17 12.82
N THR A 94 -21.07 15.20 13.30
CA THR A 94 -20.81 14.42 14.51
C THR A 94 -20.11 13.08 14.23
N GLY A 95 -19.71 12.79 13.01
CA GLY A 95 -19.09 11.52 12.64
C GLY A 95 -18.56 11.48 11.21
N SER A 96 -18.18 10.28 10.78
CA SER A 96 -17.73 9.99 9.42
C SER A 96 -18.34 8.69 8.91
N GLU A 97 -18.63 8.63 7.61
CA GLU A 97 -19.26 7.49 6.96
C GLU A 97 -18.35 6.68 6.04
N TYR A 98 -18.58 5.38 6.00
CA TYR A 98 -17.75 4.40 5.32
C TYR A 98 -18.58 3.28 4.68
N SER A 99 -18.00 2.61 3.68
CA SER A 99 -18.55 1.40 3.06
C SER A 99 -20.01 1.54 2.57
N PRO A 100 -20.35 2.52 1.72
CA PRO A 100 -21.72 2.71 1.24
C PRO A 100 -22.16 1.50 0.40
N LEU A 101 -23.36 0.97 0.64
CA LEU A 101 -23.98 -0.09 -0.18
C LEU A 101 -25.47 0.18 -0.36
N LYS A 102 -25.97 0.03 -1.59
CA LYS A 102 -27.41 0.09 -1.89
C LYS A 102 -28.19 -0.94 -1.08
N ILE A 103 -29.30 -0.52 -0.48
CA ILE A 103 -30.20 -1.41 0.25
C ILE A 103 -31.13 -2.10 -0.76
N PRO A 104 -31.19 -3.46 -0.79
CA PRO A 104 -32.04 -4.17 -1.74
C PRO A 104 -33.52 -3.74 -1.65
N GLY A 105 -34.08 -3.34 -2.79
CA GLY A 105 -35.49 -2.98 -2.90
C GLY A 105 -35.86 -1.62 -2.31
N LYS A 106 -34.90 -0.80 -1.89
CA LYS A 106 -35.14 0.56 -1.39
C LYS A 106 -34.40 1.60 -2.23
N ASN A 107 -34.95 2.81 -2.26
CA ASN A 107 -34.24 4.01 -2.71
C ASN A 107 -33.44 4.63 -1.55
N ALA A 108 -32.62 3.80 -0.90
CA ALA A 108 -31.76 4.14 0.23
C ALA A 108 -30.44 3.36 0.14
N PHE A 109 -29.38 3.89 0.76
CA PHE A 109 -28.10 3.17 0.94
C PHE A 109 -27.85 2.95 2.42
N SER A 110 -26.92 2.04 2.70
CA SER A 110 -26.43 1.76 4.04
C SER A 110 -24.98 2.16 4.12
N ALA A 111 -24.55 2.76 5.22
CA ALA A 111 -23.15 3.10 5.46
C ALA A 111 -22.82 2.96 6.95
N ILE A 112 -21.57 2.64 7.22
CA ILE A 112 -21.04 2.53 8.59
C ILE A 112 -20.68 3.93 9.04
N ARG A 113 -21.23 4.36 10.17
CA ARG A 113 -20.92 5.66 10.76
C ARG A 113 -20.07 5.46 12.01
N LEU A 114 -18.98 6.20 12.11
CA LEU A 114 -18.17 6.33 13.32
C LEU A 114 -18.35 7.75 13.87
N ASP A 115 -18.96 7.85 15.04
CA ASP A 115 -19.19 9.11 15.73
C ASP A 115 -17.93 9.59 16.47
N LEU A 116 -17.87 10.89 16.75
CA LEU A 116 -16.77 11.51 17.47
C LEU A 116 -16.58 10.97 18.90
N ASP A 117 -17.63 10.38 19.49
CA ASP A 117 -17.57 9.71 20.79
C ASP A 117 -17.11 8.24 20.71
N GLY A 118 -16.82 7.75 19.51
CA GLY A 118 -16.38 6.39 19.23
C GLY A 118 -17.51 5.38 19.03
N LEU A 119 -18.79 5.80 19.06
CA LEU A 119 -19.91 4.95 18.69
C LEU A 119 -19.82 4.61 17.20
N GLN A 120 -19.89 3.32 16.88
CA GLN A 120 -19.86 2.84 15.50
C GLN A 120 -21.02 1.89 15.25
N ARG A 121 -21.82 2.18 14.21
CA ARG A 121 -22.99 1.39 13.82
C ARG A 121 -23.20 1.43 12.32
N LEU A 122 -24.04 0.53 11.83
CA LEU A 122 -24.57 0.56 10.47
C LEU A 122 -25.85 1.39 10.43
N TYR A 123 -25.94 2.34 9.51
CA TYR A 123 -27.09 3.21 9.31
C TYR A 123 -27.68 3.01 7.92
N GLU A 124 -29.00 3.18 7.80
CA GLU A 124 -29.73 3.42 6.56
C GLU A 124 -29.77 4.93 6.33
N TYR A 125 -29.51 5.37 5.11
CA TYR A 125 -29.58 6.75 4.65
C TYR A 125 -30.51 6.84 3.44
N ASP A 126 -31.40 7.83 3.43
CA ASP A 126 -32.07 8.23 2.21
C ASP A 126 -31.14 9.08 1.32
N LEU A 127 -31.57 9.41 0.10
CA LEU A 127 -30.76 10.22 -0.83
C LEU A 127 -30.69 11.73 -0.44
N LYS A 128 -31.33 12.13 0.66
CA LYS A 128 -31.25 13.47 1.24
C LYS A 128 -30.32 13.53 2.46
N GLY A 129 -29.79 12.38 2.89
CA GLY A 129 -28.90 12.26 4.05
C GLY A 129 -29.62 12.02 5.39
N GLU A 130 -30.95 11.84 5.40
CA GLU A 130 -31.67 11.43 6.61
C GLU A 130 -31.31 9.99 6.97
N SER A 131 -30.99 9.74 8.24
CA SER A 131 -30.38 8.48 8.67
C SER A 131 -31.08 7.81 9.86
N SER A 132 -31.05 6.49 9.90
CA SER A 132 -31.52 5.68 11.04
C SER A 132 -30.65 4.44 11.26
N PRO A 133 -30.37 4.03 12.52
CA PRO A 133 -29.54 2.87 12.78
C PRO A 133 -30.25 1.58 12.36
N ILE A 134 -29.53 0.69 11.65
CA ILE A 134 -30.01 -0.63 11.24
C ILE A 134 -29.75 -1.68 12.34
N SER A 135 -28.64 -1.53 13.07
CA SER A 135 -28.20 -2.48 14.09
C SER A 135 -27.45 -1.78 15.23
N ASP A 136 -27.58 -2.31 16.44
CA ASP A 136 -26.80 -1.88 17.61
C ASP A 136 -25.39 -2.49 17.65
N LEU A 137 -25.07 -3.43 16.76
CA LEU A 137 -23.75 -4.05 16.69
C LEU A 137 -22.69 -3.07 16.16
N LYS A 138 -21.47 -3.21 16.68
CA LYS A 138 -20.28 -2.50 16.20
C LYS A 138 -19.77 -3.10 14.89
N ILE A 139 -20.47 -2.82 13.78
CA ILE A 139 -20.22 -3.39 12.45
C ILE A 139 -19.00 -2.73 11.80
N GLY A 140 -18.05 -3.53 11.31
CA GLY A 140 -16.86 -3.09 10.58
C GLY A 140 -17.04 -3.05 9.06
N TYR A 141 -17.71 -4.05 8.49
CA TYR A 141 -18.04 -4.20 7.07
C TYR A 141 -19.32 -5.02 6.93
N HIS A 142 -20.09 -4.83 5.86
CA HIS A 142 -21.33 -5.58 5.62
C HIS A 142 -21.55 -5.87 4.14
N VAL A 143 -22.36 -6.89 3.87
CA VAL A 143 -22.96 -7.15 2.56
C VAL A 143 -24.41 -7.57 2.76
N TRP A 144 -25.29 -7.06 1.91
CA TRP A 144 -26.69 -7.48 1.88
C TRP A 144 -26.80 -8.83 1.19
N PHE A 145 -27.18 -9.87 1.94
CA PHE A 145 -27.50 -11.19 1.40
C PHE A 145 -28.85 -11.13 0.68
N ASP A 146 -29.85 -10.57 1.37
CA ASP A 146 -31.18 -10.25 0.83
C ASP A 146 -31.73 -8.98 1.52
N LYS A 147 -33.03 -8.69 1.36
CA LYS A 147 -33.69 -7.49 1.94
C LYS A 147 -33.75 -7.47 3.47
N ASN A 148 -33.64 -8.62 4.12
CA ASN A 148 -33.83 -8.82 5.56
C ASN A 148 -32.58 -9.41 6.25
N THR A 149 -31.60 -9.89 5.48
CA THR A 149 -30.42 -10.57 6.00
C THR A 149 -29.14 -9.87 5.59
N LEU A 150 -28.32 -9.52 6.59
CA LEU A 150 -26.96 -9.05 6.42
C LEU A 150 -25.96 -10.15 6.78
N VAL A 151 -24.86 -10.20 6.04
CA VAL A 151 -23.62 -10.81 6.52
C VAL A 151 -22.64 -9.69 6.79
N ALA A 152 -22.16 -9.58 8.02
CA ALA A 152 -21.34 -8.47 8.47
C ALA A 152 -20.17 -8.93 9.33
N THR A 153 -19.12 -8.12 9.38
CA THR A 153 -18.10 -8.24 10.41
C THR A 153 -18.49 -7.41 11.64
N VAL A 154 -18.33 -7.97 12.83
CA VAL A 154 -18.50 -7.27 14.10
C VAL A 154 -17.14 -7.15 14.78
N LEU A 155 -16.80 -5.93 15.20
CA LEU A 155 -15.55 -5.63 15.89
C LEU A 155 -15.59 -6.20 17.32
N VAL A 156 -14.64 -7.08 17.63
CA VAL A 156 -14.48 -7.69 18.95
C VAL A 156 -13.01 -7.61 19.34
N GLU A 157 -12.71 -6.83 20.37
CA GLU A 157 -11.32 -6.56 20.80
C GLU A 157 -10.47 -6.06 19.60
N ASN A 158 -9.46 -6.83 19.20
CA ASN A 158 -8.54 -6.49 18.10
C ASN A 158 -8.80 -7.34 16.83
N ARG A 159 -10.00 -7.90 16.67
CA ARG A 159 -10.38 -8.71 15.50
C ARG A 159 -11.77 -8.40 14.99
N MET A 160 -12.10 -8.99 13.84
CA MET A 160 -13.43 -8.99 13.24
C MET A 160 -13.99 -10.41 13.25
N ASP A 161 -15.20 -10.58 13.78
CA ASP A 161 -15.94 -11.84 13.73
C ASP A 161 -17.06 -11.76 12.67
N LEU A 162 -17.28 -12.83 11.90
CA LEU A 162 -18.30 -12.88 10.85
C LEU A 162 -19.65 -13.25 11.46
N VAL A 163 -20.66 -12.43 11.21
CA VAL A 163 -21.98 -12.52 11.83
C VAL A 163 -23.07 -12.44 10.77
N ILE A 164 -24.02 -13.38 10.82
CA ILE A 164 -25.29 -13.30 10.09
C ILE A 164 -26.27 -12.54 10.96
N ILE A 165 -26.91 -11.49 10.43
CA ILE A 165 -27.89 -10.65 11.14
C ILE A 165 -29.21 -10.70 10.39
N ASN A 166 -30.28 -11.08 11.09
CA ASN A 166 -31.64 -11.05 10.57
C ASN A 166 -32.35 -9.81 11.13
N LEU A 167 -32.77 -8.92 10.23
CA LEU A 167 -33.39 -7.65 10.56
C LEU A 167 -34.89 -7.79 10.87
N SER A 168 -35.52 -8.90 10.50
CA SER A 168 -36.97 -9.09 10.74
C SER A 168 -37.29 -9.43 12.19
N ASP A 169 -36.38 -10.13 12.87
CA ASP A 169 -36.54 -10.56 14.27
C ASP A 169 -35.39 -10.09 15.17
N SER A 170 -34.49 -9.26 14.65
CA SER A 170 -33.31 -8.72 15.33
C SER A 170 -32.37 -9.79 15.89
N THR A 171 -32.36 -11.01 15.32
CA THR A 171 -31.46 -12.08 15.73
C THR A 171 -30.12 -12.02 14.98
N HIS A 172 -29.08 -12.59 15.59
CA HIS A 172 -27.78 -12.71 14.94
C HIS A 172 -27.06 -14.00 15.34
N SER A 173 -26.14 -14.47 14.51
CA SER A 173 -25.26 -15.61 14.84
C SER A 173 -23.85 -15.42 14.28
N THR A 174 -22.85 -15.51 15.14
CA THR A 174 -21.44 -15.56 14.75
C THR A 174 -21.13 -16.92 14.11
N VAL A 175 -20.57 -16.90 12.90
CA VAL A 175 -20.27 -18.10 12.11
C VAL A 175 -18.78 -18.31 11.84
N ALA A 176 -17.97 -17.26 11.93
CA ALA A 176 -16.51 -17.34 11.87
C ALA A 176 -15.87 -16.25 12.74
N ARG A 177 -14.59 -16.43 13.09
CA ARG A 177 -13.81 -15.47 13.87
C ARG A 177 -12.53 -15.09 13.15
N ASN A 178 -12.04 -13.87 13.41
CA ASN A 178 -10.83 -13.33 12.80
C ASN A 178 -10.88 -13.36 11.26
N VAL A 179 -11.89 -12.70 10.70
CA VAL A 179 -12.09 -12.55 9.26
C VAL A 179 -11.59 -11.20 8.75
N GLY A 180 -11.42 -11.07 7.44
CA GLY A 180 -11.09 -9.82 6.77
C GLY A 180 -12.31 -8.96 6.42
N ARG A 181 -12.04 -7.83 5.78
CA ARG A 181 -13.00 -6.79 5.39
C ARG A 181 -13.76 -7.07 4.10
N SER A 182 -13.21 -7.90 3.21
CA SER A 182 -13.82 -8.21 1.92
C SER A 182 -14.93 -9.24 2.10
N LEU A 183 -16.18 -8.79 1.88
CA LEU A 183 -17.40 -9.58 1.93
C LEU A 183 -18.15 -9.41 0.61
N HIS A 184 -18.46 -10.50 -0.09
CA HIS A 184 -19.12 -10.43 -1.40
C HIS A 184 -20.19 -11.49 -1.54
N LYS A 185 -21.31 -11.16 -2.18
CA LYS A 185 -22.20 -12.20 -2.70
C LYS A 185 -21.47 -12.97 -3.80
N ILE A 186 -21.54 -14.28 -3.76
CA ILE A 186 -21.01 -15.12 -4.84
C ILE A 186 -22.02 -15.10 -6.00
N PRO A 187 -21.62 -14.76 -7.23
CA PRO A 187 -22.56 -14.71 -8.35
C PRO A 187 -23.26 -16.06 -8.57
N SER A 188 -24.55 -16.01 -8.94
CA SER A 188 -25.38 -17.16 -9.30
C SER A 188 -25.75 -18.14 -8.17
N ILE A 189 -25.23 -17.97 -6.95
CA ILE A 189 -25.55 -18.83 -5.80
C ILE A 189 -25.88 -18.01 -4.54
N LYS A 190 -26.64 -18.61 -3.62
CA LYS A 190 -27.03 -17.99 -2.34
C LYS A 190 -25.93 -18.14 -1.28
N GLN A 191 -24.74 -17.64 -1.57
CA GLN A 191 -23.61 -17.70 -0.65
C GLN A 191 -22.86 -16.36 -0.58
N VAL A 192 -22.17 -16.14 0.53
CA VAL A 192 -21.31 -14.97 0.74
C VAL A 192 -19.87 -15.44 0.87
N SER A 193 -18.98 -14.91 0.04
CA SER A 193 -17.54 -15.12 0.21
C SER A 193 -16.95 -14.14 1.21
N PHE A 194 -15.97 -14.58 1.98
CA PHE A 194 -15.20 -13.76 2.90
C PHE A 194 -13.74 -14.22 2.99
N ILE A 195 -12.86 -13.35 3.47
CA ILE A 195 -11.47 -13.69 3.77
C ILE A 195 -11.34 -14.22 5.20
N ASP A 196 -10.86 -15.44 5.36
CA ASP A 196 -10.53 -16.04 6.65
C ASP A 196 -9.05 -15.79 6.97
N LYS A 197 -8.81 -15.07 8.08
CA LYS A 197 -7.49 -14.68 8.57
C LYS A 197 -7.11 -15.44 9.84
N SER A 198 -7.87 -16.47 10.22
CA SER A 198 -7.65 -17.28 11.43
C SER A 198 -6.35 -18.08 11.40
N LYS A 199 -5.74 -18.26 10.22
CA LYS A 199 -4.48 -18.96 10.00
C LYS A 199 -3.42 -18.05 9.41
N LYS A 200 -2.17 -18.52 9.39
CA LYS A 200 -1.01 -17.80 8.80
C LYS A 200 -1.26 -17.46 7.33
N ASP A 201 -1.79 -18.42 6.58
CA ASP A 201 -2.16 -18.27 5.18
C ASP A 201 -3.66 -17.96 5.11
N TRP A 202 -4.00 -16.83 4.49
CA TRP A 202 -5.39 -16.39 4.41
C TRP A 202 -6.12 -17.11 3.29
N ALA A 203 -7.37 -17.47 3.56
CA ALA A 203 -8.21 -18.24 2.65
C ALA A 203 -9.44 -17.43 2.22
N ILE A 204 -9.87 -17.66 0.99
CA ILE A 204 -11.18 -17.22 0.50
C ILE A 204 -12.14 -18.36 0.80
N ASN A 205 -13.15 -18.09 1.62
CA ASN A 205 -14.16 -19.07 2.02
C ASN A 205 -15.55 -18.63 1.55
N ALA A 206 -16.42 -19.58 1.26
CA ALA A 206 -17.84 -19.39 1.01
C ALA A 206 -18.65 -19.76 2.25
N LEU A 207 -19.54 -18.87 2.68
CA LEU A 207 -20.56 -19.10 3.70
C LEU A 207 -21.91 -19.39 3.02
N ASP A 208 -22.45 -20.57 3.29
CA ASP A 208 -23.88 -20.83 3.08
C ASP A 208 -24.68 -20.19 4.22
N VAL A 209 -25.45 -19.16 3.92
CA VAL A 209 -26.13 -18.34 4.93
C VAL A 209 -27.30 -19.10 5.57
N GLU A 210 -27.98 -19.96 4.81
CA GLU A 210 -29.13 -20.74 5.29
C GLU A 210 -28.64 -21.93 6.15
N LEU A 211 -27.62 -22.66 5.67
CA LEU A 211 -27.07 -23.84 6.36
C LEU A 211 -26.01 -23.50 7.42
N LYS A 212 -25.48 -22.27 7.42
CA LYS A 212 -24.37 -21.80 8.26
C LYS A 212 -23.11 -22.66 8.12
N THR A 213 -22.89 -23.20 6.93
CA THR A 213 -21.71 -24.02 6.62
C THR A 213 -20.67 -23.19 5.86
N ILE A 214 -19.40 -23.50 6.07
CA ILE A 214 -18.28 -22.78 5.46
C ILE A 214 -17.44 -23.76 4.65
N THR A 215 -17.19 -23.42 3.39
CA THR A 215 -16.33 -24.19 2.49
C THR A 215 -15.18 -23.32 2.01
N LYS A 216 -13.95 -23.85 2.00
CA LYS A 216 -12.80 -23.16 1.42
C LYS A 216 -12.89 -23.17 -0.10
N LEU A 217 -12.75 -22.00 -0.73
CA LEU A 217 -12.70 -21.85 -2.18
C LEU A 217 -11.25 -21.83 -2.68
N ALA A 218 -10.41 -20.99 -2.09
CA ALA A 218 -9.03 -20.77 -2.54
C ALA A 218 -8.16 -20.18 -1.44
N SER A 219 -6.85 -20.06 -1.71
CA SER A 219 -5.95 -19.21 -0.92
C SER A 219 -5.87 -17.81 -1.55
N THR A 220 -5.68 -16.78 -0.72
CA THR A 220 -5.40 -15.42 -1.21
C THR A 220 -4.02 -15.34 -1.87
N TYR A 221 -3.84 -14.41 -2.81
CA TYR A 221 -2.51 -14.08 -3.33
C TYR A 221 -1.76 -13.27 -2.28
N GLN A 222 -0.60 -13.74 -1.79
CA GLN A 222 0.27 -12.99 -0.86
C GLN A 222 -0.43 -12.27 0.32
N LYS A 223 -1.55 -12.81 0.83
CA LYS A 223 -2.40 -12.19 1.88
C LYS A 223 -3.09 -10.89 1.44
N GLU A 224 -3.37 -10.74 0.16
CA GLU A 224 -4.26 -9.69 -0.31
C GLU A 224 -5.66 -9.91 0.24
N GLU A 225 -6.24 -8.84 0.78
CA GLU A 225 -7.51 -8.88 1.50
C GLU A 225 -8.70 -8.56 0.60
N ASP A 226 -8.49 -7.80 -0.47
CA ASP A 226 -9.56 -7.26 -1.30
C ASP A 226 -9.71 -8.07 -2.59
N ILE A 227 -10.84 -8.79 -2.70
CA ILE A 227 -11.22 -9.53 -3.91
C ILE A 227 -12.47 -8.94 -4.54
N CYS A 228 -12.74 -9.28 -5.80
CA CYS A 228 -14.03 -9.03 -6.44
C CYS A 228 -14.37 -10.16 -7.40
N TRP A 229 -15.66 -10.43 -7.59
CA TRP A 229 -16.14 -11.48 -8.50
C TRP A 229 -16.44 -10.89 -9.88
N LEU A 230 -15.67 -11.29 -10.90
CA LEU A 230 -15.94 -10.97 -12.31
C LEU A 230 -16.97 -11.94 -12.92
N GLY A 231 -16.98 -13.18 -12.45
CA GLY A 231 -17.88 -14.26 -12.90
C GLY A 231 -18.22 -15.22 -11.76
N PRO A 232 -19.03 -16.26 -11.99
CA PRO A 232 -19.32 -17.28 -10.98
C PRO A 232 -18.09 -18.03 -10.47
N ASN A 233 -17.02 -18.14 -11.28
CA ASN A 233 -15.77 -18.82 -10.93
C ASN A 233 -14.54 -17.92 -11.06
N LEU A 234 -14.69 -16.66 -11.46
CA LEU A 234 -13.56 -15.77 -11.78
C LEU A 234 -13.46 -14.65 -10.75
N LEU A 235 -12.36 -14.65 -10.01
CA LEU A 235 -11.99 -13.63 -9.03
C LEU A 235 -10.94 -12.68 -9.61
N ILE A 236 -10.94 -11.45 -9.11
CA ILE A 236 -9.87 -10.47 -9.32
C ILE A 236 -9.40 -9.92 -7.97
N THR A 237 -8.12 -9.63 -7.83
CA THR A 237 -7.51 -8.94 -6.69
C THR A 237 -6.44 -7.96 -7.18
N GLY A 238 -6.10 -6.98 -6.35
CA GLY A 238 -5.01 -6.04 -6.58
C GLY A 238 -3.78 -6.45 -5.79
N HIS A 239 -2.60 -6.21 -6.35
CA HIS A 239 -1.33 -6.30 -5.63
C HIS A 239 -0.36 -5.28 -6.22
N ASN A 240 0.15 -4.37 -5.39
CA ASN A 240 0.92 -3.20 -5.83
C ASN A 240 0.18 -2.46 -6.95
N ASN A 241 0.82 -2.27 -8.11
CA ASN A 241 0.27 -1.65 -9.32
C ASN A 241 -0.31 -2.66 -10.32
N SER A 242 -0.71 -3.86 -9.88
CA SER A 242 -1.16 -4.92 -10.78
C SER A 242 -2.48 -5.55 -10.36
N LEU A 243 -3.21 -6.08 -11.34
CA LEU A 243 -4.43 -6.86 -11.14
C LEU A 243 -4.20 -8.31 -11.54
N LEU A 244 -4.58 -9.20 -10.62
CA LEU A 244 -4.46 -10.65 -10.78
C LEU A 244 -5.83 -11.29 -10.78
N THR A 245 -5.99 -12.38 -11.54
CA THR A 245 -7.23 -13.17 -11.53
C THR A 245 -6.98 -14.60 -11.09
N LEU A 246 -8.00 -15.21 -10.50
CA LEU A 246 -8.05 -16.63 -10.18
C LEU A 246 -9.35 -17.23 -10.75
N ASP A 247 -9.20 -18.29 -11.55
CA ASP A 247 -10.32 -19.07 -12.08
C ASP A 247 -10.48 -20.35 -11.26
N LEU A 248 -11.51 -20.38 -10.41
CA LEU A 248 -11.82 -21.49 -9.51
C LEU A 248 -12.25 -22.78 -10.22
N SER A 249 -12.50 -22.73 -11.53
CA SER A 249 -12.80 -23.94 -12.32
C SER A 249 -11.55 -24.66 -12.82
N LYS A 250 -10.37 -24.06 -12.64
CA LYS A 250 -9.08 -24.60 -13.07
C LYS A 250 -8.19 -24.88 -11.86
N GLU A 251 -7.36 -25.90 -11.96
CA GLU A 251 -6.30 -26.17 -10.98
C GLU A 251 -5.08 -25.27 -11.27
N GLU A 252 -5.29 -23.95 -11.24
CA GLU A 252 -4.27 -22.94 -11.52
C GLU A 252 -4.16 -21.92 -10.37
N ASP A 253 -2.99 -21.32 -10.22
CA ASP A 253 -2.76 -20.23 -9.27
C ASP A 253 -3.14 -18.87 -9.86
N TRP A 254 -3.08 -17.81 -9.05
CA TRP A 254 -3.30 -16.44 -9.46
C TRP A 254 -2.42 -16.05 -10.65
N LYS A 255 -3.03 -15.39 -11.65
CA LYS A 255 -2.34 -14.90 -12.85
C LYS A 255 -2.41 -13.39 -12.92
N THR A 256 -1.26 -12.73 -13.05
CA THR A 256 -1.20 -11.31 -13.39
C THR A 256 -1.76 -11.10 -14.80
N ASN A 257 -2.74 -10.21 -14.93
CA ASN A 257 -3.34 -9.87 -16.23
C ASN A 257 -3.04 -8.44 -16.67
N ILE A 258 -2.97 -7.52 -15.71
CA ILE A 258 -2.76 -6.09 -15.98
C ILE A 258 -1.72 -5.59 -14.99
N SER A 259 -0.72 -4.89 -15.51
CA SER A 259 0.24 -4.09 -14.73
C SER A 259 0.15 -2.66 -15.23
N PHE A 260 0.02 -1.71 -14.30
CA PHE A 260 -0.11 -0.29 -14.61
C PHE A 260 1.27 0.37 -14.55
N GLU A 261 1.68 0.98 -15.67
CA GLU A 261 2.92 1.78 -15.74
C GLU A 261 2.75 3.17 -15.13
N GLN A 262 1.50 3.63 -14.98
CA GLN A 262 1.18 4.92 -14.38
C GLN A 262 1.48 4.89 -12.89
N SER A 263 2.38 5.78 -12.44
CA SER A 263 2.79 5.87 -11.04
C SER A 263 1.64 6.16 -10.07
N GLU A 264 0.59 6.82 -10.56
CA GLU A 264 -0.61 7.22 -9.82
C GLU A 264 -1.50 6.02 -9.43
N ILE A 265 -1.28 4.85 -10.04
CA ILE A 265 -1.95 3.60 -9.68
C ILE A 265 -0.95 2.76 -8.89
N ASN A 266 -0.99 2.90 -7.57
CA ASN A 266 -0.17 2.14 -6.64
C ASN A 266 -1.02 1.48 -5.54
N ASN A 267 -0.55 0.36 -4.99
CA ASN A 267 -1.21 -0.39 -3.91
C ASN A 267 -2.73 -0.54 -4.09
N ILE A 268 -3.14 -1.16 -5.20
CA ILE A 268 -4.56 -1.33 -5.58
C ILE A 268 -5.32 -2.10 -4.51
N SER A 269 -6.47 -1.56 -4.09
CA SER A 269 -7.37 -2.19 -3.12
C SER A 269 -8.84 -1.89 -3.45
N ARG A 270 -9.77 -2.45 -2.66
CA ARG A 270 -11.24 -2.17 -2.72
C ARG A 270 -11.83 -2.18 -4.13
N ILE A 271 -11.85 -3.36 -4.74
CA ILE A 271 -12.32 -3.52 -6.11
C ILE A 271 -13.85 -3.72 -6.13
N ALA A 272 -14.55 -2.95 -6.96
CA ALA A 272 -15.99 -3.04 -7.19
C ALA A 272 -16.29 -3.18 -8.69
N ILE A 273 -17.37 -3.87 -9.00
CA ILE A 273 -17.88 -4.05 -10.37
C ILE A 273 -19.34 -3.63 -10.42
N ASN A 274 -19.77 -3.04 -11.53
CA ASN A 274 -21.17 -2.67 -11.71
C ASN A 274 -22.07 -3.90 -11.96
N PRO A 275 -23.40 -3.80 -11.75
CA PRO A 275 -24.33 -4.90 -11.97
C PRO A 275 -24.23 -5.60 -13.34
N SER A 276 -24.06 -4.83 -14.42
CA SER A 276 -23.92 -5.33 -15.79
C SER A 276 -22.52 -5.82 -16.15
N LYS A 277 -21.54 -5.67 -15.24
CA LYS A 277 -20.14 -6.13 -15.41
C LYS A 277 -19.39 -5.49 -16.57
N THR A 278 -19.71 -4.23 -16.86
CA THR A 278 -19.12 -3.40 -17.92
C THR A 278 -18.23 -2.29 -17.38
N ARG A 279 -18.20 -2.10 -16.05
CA ARG A 279 -17.37 -1.10 -15.37
C ARG A 279 -16.73 -1.69 -14.13
N LEU A 280 -15.50 -1.29 -13.86
CA LEU A 280 -14.75 -1.66 -12.67
C LEU A 280 -14.22 -0.41 -11.99
N ALA A 281 -14.37 -0.33 -10.67
CA ALA A 281 -13.76 0.70 -9.85
C ALA A 281 -12.79 0.06 -8.85
N PHE A 282 -11.67 0.72 -8.58
CA PHE A 282 -10.78 0.33 -7.49
C PHE A 282 -10.18 1.56 -6.82
N VAL A 283 -9.60 1.35 -5.65
CA VAL A 283 -8.85 2.37 -4.90
C VAL A 283 -7.37 2.18 -5.16
N ALA A 284 -6.64 3.27 -5.38
CA ALA A 284 -5.18 3.27 -5.40
C ALA A 284 -4.65 4.29 -4.39
N GLU A 285 -3.49 3.99 -3.81
CA GLU A 285 -2.76 4.92 -2.94
C GLU A 285 -1.94 5.91 -3.78
N GLU A 286 -1.70 7.09 -3.21
CA GLU A 286 -0.75 8.04 -3.77
C GLU A 286 0.63 7.39 -3.94
N SER A 287 1.29 7.67 -5.07
CA SER A 287 2.57 7.06 -5.40
C SER A 287 3.67 7.49 -4.41
N PRO A 288 4.60 6.59 -4.03
CA PRO A 288 5.73 6.95 -3.18
C PRO A 288 6.53 8.15 -3.73
N THR A 289 6.68 8.22 -5.06
CA THR A 289 7.39 9.32 -5.72
C THR A 289 6.65 10.66 -5.60
N ALA A 290 5.32 10.67 -5.67
CA ALA A 290 4.52 11.88 -5.49
C ALA A 290 4.58 12.38 -4.03
N ILE A 291 4.57 11.46 -3.06
CA ILE A 291 4.72 11.79 -1.64
C ILE A 291 6.07 12.46 -1.37
N VAL A 292 7.17 11.89 -1.88
CA VAL A 292 8.52 12.48 -1.73
C VAL A 292 8.63 13.80 -2.47
N GLN A 293 8.04 13.91 -3.67
CA GLN A 293 8.02 15.15 -4.43
C GLN A 293 7.34 16.30 -3.66
N LYS A 294 6.15 16.04 -3.10
CA LYS A 294 5.43 17.01 -2.25
C LYS A 294 6.25 17.41 -1.01
N GLN A 295 7.02 16.48 -0.44
CA GLN A 295 7.93 16.79 0.66
C GLN A 295 9.04 17.75 0.23
N VAL A 296 9.70 17.50 -0.91
CA VAL A 296 10.76 18.37 -1.45
C VAL A 296 10.21 19.77 -1.76
N GLU A 297 9.03 19.85 -2.37
CA GLU A 297 8.35 21.11 -2.67
C GLU A 297 8.01 21.88 -1.40
N ALA A 298 7.49 21.20 -0.37
CA ALA A 298 7.20 21.82 0.91
C ALA A 298 8.47 22.36 1.59
N PHE A 299 9.57 21.61 1.55
CA PHE A 299 10.87 22.08 2.05
C PHE A 299 11.34 23.34 1.32
N ASN A 300 11.31 23.32 -0.02
CA ASN A 300 11.74 24.44 -0.86
C ASN A 300 10.88 25.69 -0.66
N ASN A 301 9.59 25.52 -0.42
CA ASN A 301 8.66 26.59 -0.10
C ASN A 301 8.75 27.04 1.37
N ARG A 302 9.62 26.39 2.19
CA ARG A 302 9.74 26.60 3.64
C ARG A 302 8.40 26.47 4.37
N ASN A 303 7.52 25.61 3.83
CA ASN A 303 6.23 25.31 4.42
C ASN A 303 6.39 24.12 5.37
N LEU A 304 6.68 24.44 6.63
CA LEU A 304 6.98 23.44 7.67
C LEU A 304 5.80 22.49 7.91
N ASP A 305 4.58 23.02 7.96
CA ASP A 305 3.38 22.22 8.19
C ASP A 305 3.16 21.21 7.06
N ALA A 306 3.26 21.65 5.80
CA ALA A 306 3.13 20.76 4.64
C ALA A 306 4.27 19.73 4.59
N PHE A 307 5.49 20.11 4.98
CA PHE A 307 6.63 19.21 5.04
C PHE A 307 6.41 18.10 6.06
N VAL A 308 6.10 18.46 7.31
CA VAL A 308 5.93 17.52 8.42
C VAL A 308 4.70 16.64 8.23
N ALA A 309 3.66 17.14 7.55
CA ALA A 309 2.46 16.38 7.22
C ALA A 309 2.71 15.17 6.30
N ARG A 310 3.85 15.09 5.60
CA ARG A 310 4.21 13.93 4.76
C ARG A 310 4.83 12.78 5.55
N PHE A 311 5.24 13.01 6.79
CA PHE A 311 5.92 12.01 7.61
C PHE A 311 4.95 11.33 8.59
N SER A 312 5.27 10.10 8.98
CA SER A 312 4.53 9.40 10.03
C SER A 312 4.90 9.91 11.42
N ASP A 313 4.04 9.70 12.40
CA ASP A 313 4.28 10.16 13.79
C ASP A 313 5.56 9.55 14.38
N ASN A 314 5.92 8.34 13.96
CA ASN A 314 7.09 7.58 14.43
C ASN A 314 8.24 7.57 13.41
N VAL A 315 8.30 8.55 12.50
CA VAL A 315 9.35 8.63 11.46
C VAL A 315 10.74 8.42 12.05
N SER A 316 11.55 7.59 11.40
CA SER A 316 12.96 7.40 11.75
C SER A 316 13.86 8.16 10.77
N VAL A 317 14.71 9.05 11.29
CA VAL A 317 15.69 9.78 10.51
C VAL A 317 17.08 9.33 10.91
N GLN A 318 17.88 8.92 9.92
CA GLN A 318 19.15 8.25 10.17
C GLN A 318 20.19 8.59 9.09
N ARG A 319 21.46 8.34 9.39
CA ARG A 319 22.53 8.26 8.41
C ARG A 319 22.76 6.81 8.04
N PHE A 320 23.01 6.55 6.76
CA PHE A 320 23.33 5.22 6.28
C PHE A 320 24.55 4.63 7.04
N PRO A 321 24.55 3.32 7.34
CA PRO A 321 23.48 2.36 7.04
C PRO A 321 22.28 2.44 8.01
N ASP A 322 22.51 2.64 9.30
CA ASP A 322 21.48 2.60 10.36
C ASP A 322 21.80 3.52 11.57
N ASN A 323 22.64 4.53 11.36
CA ASN A 323 23.04 5.47 12.41
C ASN A 323 21.93 6.48 12.71
N SER A 324 21.13 6.21 13.74
CA SER A 324 20.02 7.08 14.16
C SER A 324 20.45 8.54 14.39
N MET A 325 19.74 9.47 13.76
CA MET A 325 19.87 10.92 14.02
C MET A 325 18.81 11.36 15.03
N TYR A 326 17.55 11.03 14.76
CA TYR A 326 16.42 11.23 15.66
C TYR A 326 15.21 10.41 15.21
N GLN A 327 14.21 10.30 16.09
CA GLN A 327 12.95 9.61 15.82
C GLN A 327 11.77 10.46 16.25
N GLY A 328 10.67 10.37 15.51
CA GLY A 328 9.40 10.99 15.85
C GLY A 328 9.18 12.32 15.13
N LYS A 329 7.92 12.57 14.81
CA LYS A 329 7.47 13.78 14.09
C LYS A 329 7.72 15.06 14.88
N ASP A 330 7.59 15.02 16.21
CA ASP A 330 7.85 16.19 17.08
C ASP A 330 9.32 16.64 17.00
N ASN A 331 10.26 15.69 17.08
CA ASN A 331 11.69 16.00 16.90
C ASN A 331 11.99 16.51 15.49
N MET A 332 11.29 16.01 14.47
CA MET A 332 11.41 16.55 13.11
C MET A 332 10.96 18.01 13.05
N LEU A 333 9.79 18.31 13.60
CA LEU A 333 9.23 19.66 13.66
C LEU A 333 10.22 20.63 14.31
N GLU A 334 10.71 20.32 15.51
CA GLU A 334 11.67 21.16 16.23
C GLU A 334 12.98 21.38 15.45
N ASN A 335 13.50 20.34 14.80
CA ASN A 335 14.75 20.42 14.04
C ASN A 335 14.62 21.29 12.79
N TYR A 336 13.54 21.11 12.01
CA TYR A 336 13.32 21.89 10.78
C TYR A 336 12.83 23.32 11.07
N GLU A 337 12.06 23.54 12.14
CA GLU A 337 11.74 24.88 12.62
C GLU A 337 13.02 25.65 12.96
N ARG A 338 13.91 25.05 13.77
CA ARG A 338 15.20 25.64 14.10
C ARG A 338 16.06 25.87 12.86
N PHE A 339 16.08 24.92 11.92
CA PHE A 339 16.82 25.08 10.67
C PHE A 339 16.31 26.29 9.87
N PHE A 340 14.99 26.43 9.70
CA PHE A 340 14.43 27.57 8.97
C PHE A 340 14.63 28.88 9.73
N LEU A 341 14.55 28.94 11.05
CA LEU A 341 14.84 30.17 11.80
C LEU A 341 16.30 30.64 11.64
N ASN A 342 17.23 29.70 11.45
CA ASN A 342 18.67 29.98 11.40
C ASN A 342 19.24 30.07 9.97
N THR A 343 18.42 29.92 8.93
CA THR A 343 18.85 30.00 7.53
C THR A 343 18.11 31.11 6.80
N LYS A 344 18.83 31.87 5.97
CA LYS A 344 18.23 32.91 5.13
C LYS A 344 17.57 32.31 3.89
N SER A 345 18.21 31.31 3.31
CA SER A 345 17.74 30.60 2.11
C SER A 345 18.13 29.13 2.17
N SER A 346 17.22 28.27 1.72
CA SER A 346 17.44 26.83 1.56
C SER A 346 16.76 26.35 0.28
N LYS A 347 17.41 25.48 -0.48
CA LYS A 347 16.83 24.80 -1.65
C LYS A 347 17.39 23.38 -1.76
N VAL A 348 16.55 22.45 -2.19
CA VAL A 348 16.89 21.09 -2.63
C VAL A 348 16.50 20.96 -4.10
N GLU A 349 17.36 20.33 -4.89
CA GLU A 349 17.10 19.91 -6.25
C GLU A 349 17.36 18.42 -6.36
N VAL A 350 16.34 17.66 -6.78
CA VAL A 350 16.47 16.24 -7.08
C VAL A 350 17.12 16.11 -8.45
N VAL A 351 18.35 15.62 -8.47
CA VAL A 351 19.15 15.39 -9.69
C VAL A 351 18.67 14.14 -10.40
N GLN A 352 18.46 13.08 -9.64
CA GLN A 352 18.00 11.78 -10.11
C GLN A 352 17.14 11.12 -9.04
N ARG A 353 16.16 10.32 -9.47
CA ARG A 353 15.29 9.55 -8.60
C ARG A 353 15.24 8.09 -9.06
N ILE A 354 15.39 7.18 -8.10
CA ILE A 354 15.14 5.74 -8.27
C ILE A 354 13.92 5.39 -7.42
N ALA A 355 13.00 4.56 -7.94
CA ALA A 355 11.82 4.11 -7.23
C ALA A 355 11.69 2.59 -7.33
N LEU A 356 11.62 1.91 -6.17
CA LEU A 356 11.44 0.46 -6.09
C LEU A 356 10.37 0.17 -5.02
N GLY A 357 9.19 -0.26 -5.48
CA GLY A 357 8.03 -0.48 -4.60
C GLY A 357 7.72 0.76 -3.76
N ASN A 358 7.81 0.61 -2.43
CA ASN A 358 7.56 1.67 -1.45
C ASN A 358 8.82 2.47 -1.05
N THR A 359 9.93 2.29 -1.76
CA THR A 359 11.18 3.01 -1.52
C THR A 359 11.50 3.98 -2.65
N VAL A 360 11.89 5.20 -2.28
CA VAL A 360 12.33 6.25 -3.20
C VAL A 360 13.73 6.69 -2.80
N ILE A 361 14.62 6.87 -3.76
CA ILE A 361 16.00 7.28 -3.56
C ILE A 361 16.25 8.50 -4.42
N ASP A 362 16.51 9.63 -3.77
CA ASP A 362 16.81 10.89 -4.45
C ASP A 362 18.28 11.22 -4.30
N GLU A 363 18.97 11.44 -5.44
CA GLU A 363 20.22 12.18 -5.45
C GLU A 363 19.89 13.67 -5.39
N GLU A 364 20.40 14.36 -4.37
CA GLU A 364 20.01 15.72 -4.07
C GLU A 364 21.22 16.65 -4.09
N LYS A 365 21.08 17.77 -4.80
CA LYS A 365 21.89 18.96 -4.57
C LYS A 365 21.15 19.91 -3.65
N THR A 366 21.86 20.43 -2.67
CA THR A 366 21.29 21.33 -1.67
C THR A 366 22.03 22.66 -1.65
N TRP A 367 21.32 23.74 -1.38
CA TRP A 367 21.91 25.07 -1.20
C TRP A 367 21.37 25.67 0.08
N VAL A 368 22.26 25.96 1.03
CA VAL A 368 21.91 26.61 2.30
C VAL A 368 22.79 27.83 2.49
N ASP A 369 22.19 29.01 2.49
CA ASP A 369 22.89 30.30 2.58
C ASP A 369 24.08 30.43 1.62
N GLY A 370 23.89 29.95 0.39
CA GLY A 370 24.90 29.97 -0.69
C GLY A 370 25.93 28.85 -0.63
N ARG A 371 25.87 27.94 0.35
CA ARG A 371 26.73 26.75 0.42
C ARG A 371 26.05 25.59 -0.30
N GLU A 372 26.74 25.01 -1.26
CA GLU A 372 26.30 23.82 -1.96
C GLU A 372 26.60 22.55 -1.15
N GLY A 373 25.66 21.62 -1.14
CA GLY A 373 25.80 20.28 -0.62
C GLY A 373 25.34 19.24 -1.65
N HIS A 374 25.79 18.01 -1.47
CA HIS A 374 25.41 16.86 -2.29
C HIS A 374 25.18 15.68 -1.35
N GLN A 375 24.04 15.00 -1.51
CA GLN A 375 23.65 13.89 -0.67
C GLN A 375 22.73 12.94 -1.44
N VAL A 376 22.52 11.74 -0.90
CA VAL A 376 21.42 10.86 -1.32
C VAL A 376 20.46 10.70 -0.15
N ALA A 377 19.17 10.79 -0.40
CA ALA A 377 18.12 10.53 0.57
C ALA A 377 17.31 9.28 0.17
N ILE A 378 17.26 8.28 1.04
CA ILE A 378 16.47 7.06 0.87
C ILE A 378 15.23 7.17 1.75
N TYR A 379 14.06 7.15 1.13
CA TYR A 379 12.75 7.24 1.78
C TYR A 379 12.06 5.88 1.78
N LYS A 380 11.41 5.53 2.90
CA LYS A 380 10.48 4.39 2.97
C LYS A 380 9.07 4.88 3.28
N ILE A 381 8.14 4.62 2.37
CA ILE A 381 6.75 5.04 2.47
C ILE A 381 5.91 3.87 2.98
N ASN A 382 5.00 4.12 3.91
CA ASN A 382 3.96 3.15 4.28
C ASN A 382 2.67 3.90 4.60
N ASN A 383 1.53 3.41 4.11
CA ASN A 383 0.21 4.02 4.31
C ASN A 383 0.20 5.51 3.94
N GLY A 384 0.76 5.87 2.79
CA GLY A 384 0.80 7.26 2.31
C GLY A 384 1.73 8.21 3.09
N GLN A 385 2.55 7.72 4.03
CA GLN A 385 3.45 8.54 4.83
C GLN A 385 4.90 8.07 4.75
N ILE A 386 5.85 9.01 4.78
CA ILE A 386 7.27 8.73 4.91
C ILE A 386 7.54 8.24 6.35
N THR A 387 7.91 6.98 6.47
CA THR A 387 8.22 6.31 7.74
C THR A 387 9.70 6.28 8.07
N SER A 388 10.57 6.41 7.06
CA SER A 388 12.01 6.52 7.26
C SER A 388 12.61 7.44 6.21
N MET A 389 13.63 8.20 6.61
CA MET A 389 14.48 9.02 5.76
C MET A 389 15.95 8.77 6.16
N THR A 390 16.71 8.17 5.25
CA THR A 390 18.12 7.79 5.48
C THR A 390 19.02 8.59 4.56
N PHE A 391 19.94 9.37 5.13
CA PHE A 391 20.90 10.15 4.36
C PHE A 391 22.20 9.39 4.12
N ILE A 392 22.72 9.50 2.90
CA ILE A 392 24.09 9.16 2.53
C ILE A 392 24.81 10.46 2.16
N PHE A 393 25.89 10.75 2.87
CA PHE A 393 26.75 11.90 2.59
C PHE A 393 28.06 11.43 1.93
N PRO A 394 28.73 12.27 1.14
CA PRO A 394 30.04 11.97 0.60
C PRO A 394 31.09 12.12 1.72
N GLU A 395 31.42 11.02 2.40
CA GLU A 395 32.40 11.02 3.50
C GLU A 395 33.85 10.99 3.01
N GLU A 396 34.09 10.61 1.75
CA GLU A 396 35.41 10.49 1.13
C GLU A 396 35.49 11.28 -0.20
N SER A 397 36.71 11.71 -0.56
CA SER A 397 37.00 12.31 -1.86
C SER A 397 36.60 11.39 -3.02
N LEU A 398 36.33 11.96 -4.19
CA LEU A 398 36.08 11.22 -5.44
C LEU A 398 37.02 10.01 -5.53
N SER A 399 36.41 8.82 -5.54
CA SER A 399 37.11 7.55 -5.66
C SER A 399 36.78 6.92 -7.02
N ASP A 400 37.59 5.96 -7.46
CA ASP A 400 37.32 5.16 -8.67
C ASP A 400 36.19 4.13 -8.45
N ALA A 401 35.32 4.32 -7.45
CA ALA A 401 34.25 3.40 -7.08
C ALA A 401 33.37 3.04 -8.27
N GLU A 402 33.02 4.03 -9.09
CA GLU A 402 32.22 3.81 -10.30
C GLU A 402 32.90 2.82 -11.27
N ALA A 403 34.22 2.94 -11.45
CA ALA A 403 34.98 2.06 -12.33
C ALA A 403 35.00 0.62 -11.80
N VAL A 404 35.23 0.44 -10.50
CA VAL A 404 35.22 -0.88 -9.85
C VAL A 404 33.86 -1.57 -10.02
N VAL A 405 32.76 -0.83 -9.85
CA VAL A 405 31.39 -1.37 -10.02
C VAL A 405 31.07 -1.63 -11.49
N LYS A 406 31.59 -0.84 -12.45
CA LYS A 406 31.50 -1.15 -13.89
C LYS A 406 32.18 -2.47 -14.23
N ASP A 407 33.39 -2.69 -13.71
CA ASP A 407 34.13 -3.93 -13.93
C ASP A 407 33.40 -5.14 -13.32
N GLN A 408 32.79 -4.94 -12.14
CA GLN A 408 31.97 -5.96 -11.49
C GLN A 408 30.76 -6.36 -12.35
N LEU A 409 30.00 -5.38 -12.88
CA LEU A 409 28.85 -5.65 -13.74
C LEU A 409 29.27 -6.33 -15.05
N LYS A 410 30.40 -5.92 -15.63
CA LYS A 410 30.95 -6.56 -16.84
C LYS A 410 31.26 -8.04 -16.58
N ALA A 411 31.92 -8.35 -15.47
CA ALA A 411 32.23 -9.73 -15.09
C ALA A 411 30.97 -10.54 -14.76
N TYR A 412 29.97 -9.92 -14.13
CA TYR A 412 28.66 -10.52 -13.88
C TYR A 412 27.96 -10.90 -15.18
N ASN A 413 27.87 -9.97 -16.14
CA ASN A 413 27.25 -10.20 -17.44
C ASN A 413 28.02 -11.19 -18.33
N SER A 414 29.34 -11.30 -18.16
CA SER A 414 30.13 -12.34 -18.81
C SER A 414 30.09 -13.68 -18.07
N ARG A 415 29.42 -13.76 -16.92
CA ARG A 415 29.35 -14.94 -16.04
C ARG A 415 30.75 -15.44 -15.63
N ASP A 416 31.71 -14.52 -15.53
CA ASP A 416 33.09 -14.83 -15.15
C ASP A 416 33.23 -14.70 -13.63
N ILE A 417 33.12 -15.84 -12.93
CA ILE A 417 33.17 -15.86 -11.47
C ILE A 417 34.53 -15.42 -10.90
N ASP A 418 35.62 -15.62 -11.63
CA ASP A 418 36.95 -15.24 -11.15
C ASP A 418 37.13 -13.73 -11.25
N SER A 419 36.87 -13.15 -12.44
CA SER A 419 36.89 -11.69 -12.63
C SER A 419 35.87 -10.99 -11.74
N PHE A 420 34.69 -11.59 -11.53
CA PHE A 420 33.66 -11.05 -10.64
C PHE A 420 34.17 -10.98 -9.21
N LEU A 421 34.74 -12.07 -8.67
CA LEU A 421 35.27 -12.08 -7.32
C LEU A 421 36.52 -11.22 -7.14
N GLU A 422 37.26 -10.94 -8.20
CA GLU A 422 38.41 -10.04 -8.16
C GLU A 422 38.02 -8.59 -7.81
N THR A 423 36.83 -8.13 -8.16
CA THR A 423 36.37 -6.75 -7.84
C THR A 423 36.02 -6.57 -6.35
N TYR A 424 35.80 -7.65 -5.62
CA TYR A 424 35.43 -7.61 -4.20
C TYR A 424 36.63 -7.72 -3.26
N ALA A 425 36.47 -7.19 -2.04
CA ALA A 425 37.40 -7.40 -0.94
C ALA A 425 37.32 -8.86 -0.43
N ASN A 426 38.39 -9.35 0.21
CA ASN A 426 38.41 -10.73 0.73
C ASN A 426 37.34 -10.99 1.80
N ASN A 427 37.05 -9.97 2.60
CA ASN A 427 36.08 -9.96 3.70
C ASN A 427 34.78 -9.20 3.34
N VAL A 428 34.44 -9.10 2.04
CA VAL A 428 33.22 -8.43 1.57
C VAL A 428 31.99 -8.83 2.39
N GLN A 429 31.10 -7.87 2.65
CA GLN A 429 29.83 -8.11 3.35
C GLN A 429 28.66 -7.91 2.38
N LEU A 430 27.72 -8.85 2.36
CA LEU A 430 26.45 -8.73 1.64
C LEU A 430 25.34 -8.57 2.66
N LEU A 431 24.62 -7.45 2.56
CA LEU A 431 23.61 -7.01 3.52
C LEU A 431 22.27 -6.75 2.85
N ASN A 432 21.18 -6.94 3.58
CA ASN A 432 19.89 -6.34 3.24
C ASN A 432 19.77 -5.02 4.00
N PHE A 433 19.25 -3.99 3.33
CA PHE A 433 19.01 -2.68 3.92
C PHE A 433 18.13 -2.81 5.18
N PRO A 434 18.43 -2.09 6.27
CA PRO A 434 19.50 -1.10 6.38
C PRO A 434 20.90 -1.70 6.64
N ASN A 435 21.02 -2.80 7.39
CA ASN A 435 22.33 -3.30 7.83
C ASN A 435 22.31 -4.80 8.22
N LYS A 436 21.48 -5.61 7.59
CA LYS A 436 21.31 -7.04 7.94
C LYS A 436 22.22 -7.93 7.11
N LEU A 437 23.36 -8.32 7.66
CA LEU A 437 24.30 -9.26 7.03
C LEU A 437 23.62 -10.61 6.73
N PHE A 438 23.71 -11.08 5.49
CA PHE A 438 23.26 -12.42 5.10
C PHE A 438 24.36 -13.30 4.51
N ALA A 439 25.46 -12.71 4.00
CA ALA A 439 26.61 -13.45 3.51
C ALA A 439 27.90 -12.62 3.66
N SER A 440 29.05 -13.29 3.72
CA SER A 440 30.35 -12.60 3.77
C SER A 440 31.47 -13.44 3.16
N GLY A 441 32.43 -12.73 2.55
CA GLY A 441 33.67 -13.25 2.01
C GLY A 441 33.52 -13.93 0.63
N LYS A 442 34.63 -13.93 -0.12
CA LYS A 442 34.65 -14.48 -1.50
C LYS A 442 34.27 -15.95 -1.59
N LYS A 443 34.53 -16.74 -0.54
CA LYS A 443 34.14 -18.16 -0.50
C LYS A 443 32.61 -18.32 -0.54
N SER A 444 31.88 -17.51 0.23
CA SER A 444 30.41 -17.52 0.23
C SER A 444 29.88 -17.02 -1.11
N MET A 445 30.46 -15.95 -1.64
CA MET A 445 30.08 -15.43 -2.96
C MET A 445 30.31 -16.44 -4.07
N ARG A 446 31.45 -17.15 -4.09
CA ARG A 446 31.71 -18.20 -5.09
C ARG A 446 30.66 -19.30 -5.04
N ALA A 447 30.30 -19.74 -3.83
CA ALA A 447 29.29 -20.78 -3.67
C ALA A 447 27.90 -20.33 -4.16
N GLN A 448 27.54 -19.06 -3.93
CA GLN A 448 26.24 -18.51 -4.33
C GLN A 448 26.19 -18.18 -5.84
N TYR A 449 27.16 -17.43 -6.34
CA TYR A 449 27.16 -16.93 -7.71
C TYR A 449 27.67 -17.93 -8.74
N GLY A 450 28.56 -18.86 -8.36
CA GLY A 450 29.12 -19.85 -9.29
C GLY A 450 28.04 -20.75 -9.89
N GLY A 451 27.26 -21.42 -9.03
CA GLY A 451 26.14 -22.25 -9.50
C GLY A 451 25.04 -21.44 -10.19
N PHE A 452 24.82 -20.18 -9.78
CA PHE A 452 23.86 -19.29 -10.42
C PHE A 452 24.28 -18.91 -11.85
N PHE A 453 25.56 -18.58 -12.08
CA PHE A 453 26.11 -18.28 -13.40
C PHE A 453 26.07 -19.50 -14.33
N ASP A 454 26.37 -20.69 -13.80
CA ASP A 454 26.32 -21.93 -14.58
C ASP A 454 24.89 -22.30 -15.00
N SER A 455 23.91 -22.03 -14.14
CA SER A 455 22.50 -22.42 -14.35
C SER A 455 21.64 -21.36 -15.04
N THR A 456 22.17 -20.16 -15.31
CA THR A 456 21.41 -19.04 -15.89
C THR A 456 22.04 -18.58 -17.20
N PRO A 457 21.75 -19.24 -18.33
CA PRO A 457 22.42 -18.98 -19.61
C PRO A 457 22.11 -17.61 -20.21
N ASP A 458 20.95 -17.04 -19.87
CA ASP A 458 20.44 -15.75 -20.30
C ASP A 458 20.70 -14.62 -19.29
N LEU A 459 21.57 -14.86 -18.30
CA LEU A 459 21.87 -13.88 -17.26
C LEU A 459 22.35 -12.56 -17.88
N HIS A 460 21.62 -11.49 -17.61
CA HIS A 460 22.00 -10.16 -18.04
C HIS A 460 21.46 -9.10 -17.07
N GLY A 461 22.36 -8.35 -16.45
CA GLY A 461 22.08 -7.16 -15.67
C GLY A 461 22.22 -5.90 -16.53
N GLU A 462 21.17 -5.10 -16.56
CA GLU A 462 21.13 -3.77 -17.16
C GLU A 462 20.99 -2.72 -16.05
N ILE A 463 21.81 -1.67 -16.06
CA ILE A 463 21.68 -0.56 -15.10
C ILE A 463 20.74 0.48 -15.69
N LYS A 464 19.60 0.70 -15.03
CA LYS A 464 18.60 1.69 -15.43
C LYS A 464 18.99 3.08 -14.97
N ASN A 465 19.49 3.19 -13.74
CA ASN A 465 19.97 4.43 -13.14
C ASN A 465 21.19 4.14 -12.26
N ARG A 466 22.10 5.12 -12.15
CA ARG A 466 23.30 5.04 -11.32
C ARG A 466 23.58 6.36 -10.63
N ILE A 467 23.68 6.31 -9.30
CA ILE A 467 24.08 7.45 -8.47
C ILE A 467 25.47 7.17 -7.88
N VAL A 468 26.38 8.14 -7.93
CA VAL A 468 27.73 8.05 -7.35
C VAL A 468 27.88 9.09 -6.24
N ILE A 469 28.16 8.64 -5.02
CA ILE A 469 28.29 9.50 -3.83
C ILE A 469 29.50 9.09 -2.99
N GLY A 470 30.60 9.84 -3.13
CA GLY A 470 31.88 9.56 -2.46
C GLY A 470 32.48 8.22 -2.87
N ASN A 471 32.54 7.27 -1.93
CA ASN A 471 33.00 5.89 -2.16
C ASN A 471 31.86 4.90 -2.41
N LYS A 472 30.64 5.38 -2.63
CA LYS A 472 29.45 4.55 -2.83
C LYS A 472 28.87 4.72 -4.22
N VAL A 473 28.36 3.63 -4.77
CA VAL A 473 27.62 3.59 -6.04
C VAL A 473 26.28 2.93 -5.77
N ILE A 474 25.21 3.55 -6.22
CA ILE A 474 23.84 3.01 -6.09
C ILE A 474 23.35 2.71 -7.50
N ASP A 475 23.09 1.44 -7.77
CA ASP A 475 22.60 0.98 -9.06
C ASP A 475 21.15 0.53 -8.95
N GLU A 476 20.30 1.00 -9.85
CA GLU A 476 19.02 0.38 -10.18
C GLU A 476 19.26 -0.67 -11.25
N GLU A 477 19.16 -1.94 -10.86
CA GLU A 477 19.49 -3.09 -11.68
C GLU A 477 18.22 -3.75 -12.21
N TYR A 478 18.19 -4.01 -13.51
CA TYR A 478 17.18 -4.83 -14.18
C TYR A 478 17.85 -6.11 -14.68
N ILE A 479 17.54 -7.23 -14.04
CA ILE A 479 18.24 -8.50 -14.20
C ILE A 479 17.33 -9.49 -14.93
N THR A 480 17.81 -10.02 -16.04
CA THR A 480 17.18 -11.13 -16.77
C THR A 480 17.71 -12.45 -16.26
N VAL A 481 16.82 -13.36 -15.86
CA VAL A 481 17.13 -14.68 -15.29
C VAL A 481 16.10 -15.70 -15.76
N ASN A 482 16.51 -16.67 -16.56
CA ASN A 482 15.70 -17.79 -17.05
C ASN A 482 14.34 -17.35 -17.62
N GLY A 483 14.34 -16.31 -18.45
CA GLY A 483 13.16 -15.73 -19.08
C GLY A 483 12.31 -14.83 -18.17
N ASN A 484 12.72 -14.62 -16.91
CA ASN A 484 12.10 -13.70 -15.97
C ASN A 484 12.94 -12.43 -15.81
N HIS A 485 12.31 -11.38 -15.30
CA HIS A 485 12.97 -10.12 -15.00
C HIS A 485 12.82 -9.76 -13.52
N ILE A 486 13.89 -9.23 -12.93
CA ILE A 486 13.96 -8.81 -11.54
C ILE A 486 14.51 -7.38 -11.51
N SER A 487 13.80 -6.48 -10.85
CA SER A 487 14.33 -5.15 -10.51
C SER A 487 14.88 -5.17 -9.09
N ALA A 488 16.07 -4.60 -8.88
CA ALA A 488 16.70 -4.48 -7.57
C ALA A 488 17.46 -3.15 -7.47
N VAL A 489 17.72 -2.70 -6.25
CA VAL A 489 18.68 -1.61 -6.01
C VAL A 489 19.82 -2.11 -5.13
N ALA A 490 21.06 -1.90 -5.58
CA ALA A 490 22.26 -2.28 -4.86
C ALA A 490 23.10 -1.05 -4.51
N ILE A 491 23.47 -0.91 -3.24
CA ILE A 491 24.41 0.10 -2.75
C ILE A 491 25.77 -0.58 -2.56
N TYR A 492 26.72 -0.26 -3.42
CA TYR A 492 28.10 -0.72 -3.35
C TYR A 492 28.93 0.27 -2.53
N GLU A 493 29.69 -0.23 -1.56
CA GLU A 493 30.70 0.55 -0.84
C GLU A 493 32.09 0.05 -1.23
N VAL A 494 32.89 0.93 -1.83
CA VAL A 494 34.24 0.61 -2.32
C VAL A 494 35.28 1.13 -1.32
N ASP A 495 36.17 0.25 -0.89
CA ASP A 495 37.33 0.59 -0.06
C ASP A 495 38.59 0.00 -0.70
N ASN A 496 39.66 0.78 -0.74
CA ASN A 496 40.96 0.39 -1.31
C ASN A 496 40.86 -0.25 -2.72
N GLY A 497 40.00 0.31 -3.57
CA GLY A 497 39.78 -0.16 -4.95
C GLY A 497 39.03 -1.49 -5.07
N LYS A 498 38.35 -1.94 -4.01
CA LYS A 498 37.56 -3.18 -3.98
C LYS A 498 36.21 -2.94 -3.33
N ILE A 499 35.17 -3.64 -3.80
CA ILE A 499 33.86 -3.61 -3.17
C ILE A 499 33.95 -4.32 -1.81
N ALA A 500 33.82 -3.55 -0.73
CA ALA A 500 33.88 -4.03 0.64
C ALA A 500 32.50 -4.40 1.18
N LYS A 501 31.44 -3.71 0.73
CA LYS A 501 30.06 -4.02 1.12
C LYS A 501 29.11 -3.86 -0.06
N VAL A 502 28.06 -4.67 -0.07
CA VAL A 502 26.89 -4.52 -0.94
C VAL A 502 25.65 -4.58 -0.07
N THR A 503 24.82 -3.54 -0.12
CA THR A 503 23.55 -3.47 0.60
C THR A 503 22.41 -3.45 -0.40
N PHE A 504 21.58 -4.49 -0.40
CA PHE A 504 20.41 -4.62 -1.28
C PHE A 504 19.17 -3.98 -0.66
N ILE A 505 18.39 -3.28 -1.47
CA ILE A 505 17.08 -2.73 -1.11
C ILE A 505 16.01 -3.60 -1.77
N ASP A 506 15.04 -4.04 -0.96
CA ASP A 506 13.89 -4.90 -1.33
C ASP A 506 12.58 -4.11 -1.33
#